data_AF-A0A853AX17-F1
#
_entry.id   AF-A0A853AX17-F1
#
_cell.length_a   1.000
_cell.length_b   1.000
_cell.length_c   1.000
_cell.angle_alpha   90.00
_cell.angle_beta   90.00
_cell.angle_gamma   90.00
#
_symmetry.space_group_name_H-M   'P 1'
#
loop_
_entity.id
_entity.type
_entity.pdbx_description
1 polymer ?
#
loop_
_entity_poly.entity_id
_entity_poly.type
_entity_poly.pdbx_seq_one_letter_code
_entity_poly.pdbx_strand_id
1 'polypeptide(L)'
;MMSCAKPGSWRALGTTPVPVPVVHGTLVDGEAGDVPAVLMSRVDGFVLDRREVVDAIPLGRRSEAAHSLVAAMAAVHRVDLAETGLAGQASTKPYAQRQLRRWSAQWEASRTRDLPMLDRLTERLWRAVPVQHETTLVHGDPNLRNVILSPEPGAVAAVLDRELSTLSEPLADLGTLFACWPAGTKPEWEVLGLPPASGSSPSWSGPVPPPTSTGSRPVPWARPGP
;
A
#
# COMPACT_ATOMS: atom_id res chain seq x y z
N MET A 1 16.66 -6.76 -5.51
CA MET A 1 15.30 -6.86 -4.95
C MET A 1 14.57 -7.87 -5.81
N MET A 2 14.47 -9.13 -5.39
CA MET A 2 13.70 -10.15 -6.11
C MET A 2 12.63 -10.67 -5.16
N SER A 3 11.45 -10.09 -5.29
CA SER A 3 10.22 -10.84 -5.13
C SER A 3 9.44 -10.63 -6.42
N CYS A 4 10.01 -11.09 -7.54
CA CYS A 4 9.17 -11.51 -8.64
C CYS A 4 8.29 -12.59 -8.03
N ALA A 5 7.06 -12.21 -7.71
CA ALA A 5 6.01 -13.11 -7.27
C ALA A 5 6.14 -14.40 -8.09
N LYS A 6 6.41 -15.53 -7.42
CA LYS A 6 6.65 -16.80 -8.09
C LYS A 6 5.56 -16.99 -9.15
N PRO A 7 5.87 -17.35 -10.40
CA PRO A 7 4.92 -17.39 -11.52
C PRO A 7 3.55 -18.04 -11.21
N GLY A 8 3.50 -19.00 -10.28
CA GLY A 8 2.28 -19.65 -9.83
C GLY A 8 1.33 -18.80 -8.96
N SER A 9 1.78 -17.73 -8.30
CA SER A 9 0.95 -16.94 -7.37
C SER A 9 -0.14 -16.12 -8.08
N TRP A 10 0.13 -15.69 -9.32
CA TRP A 10 -0.78 -14.86 -10.11
C TRP A 10 -1.98 -15.65 -10.63
N ARG A 11 -1.74 -16.89 -11.09
CA ARG A 11 -2.81 -17.79 -11.55
C ARG A 11 -3.71 -18.27 -10.42
N ALA A 12 -3.15 -18.49 -9.23
CA ALA A 12 -3.89 -19.02 -8.08
C ALA A 12 -5.06 -18.13 -7.64
N LEU A 13 -5.00 -16.82 -7.87
CA LEU A 13 -6.13 -15.94 -7.55
C LEU A 13 -7.24 -15.94 -8.59
N GLY A 14 -6.97 -16.37 -9.82
CA GLY A 14 -8.00 -16.46 -10.87
C GLY A 14 -9.11 -17.47 -10.55
N THR A 15 -8.92 -18.33 -9.55
CA THR A 15 -9.93 -19.27 -9.05
C THR A 15 -10.66 -18.77 -7.81
N THR A 16 -10.40 -17.52 -7.38
CA THR A 16 -10.96 -16.92 -6.17
C THR A 16 -11.92 -15.77 -6.52
N PRO A 17 -12.71 -15.26 -5.56
CA PRO A 17 -13.52 -14.06 -5.76
C PRO A 17 -12.71 -12.75 -5.90
N VAL A 18 -11.38 -12.78 -5.78
CA VAL A 18 -10.56 -11.58 -5.93
C VAL A 18 -10.57 -11.17 -7.42
N PRO A 19 -11.01 -9.94 -7.76
CA PRO A 19 -10.97 -9.49 -9.14
C PRO A 19 -9.51 -9.28 -9.54
N VAL A 20 -8.97 -10.14 -10.40
CA VAL A 20 -7.61 -10.04 -10.95
C VAL A 20 -7.64 -10.24 -12.45
N PRO A 21 -6.67 -9.69 -13.21
CA PRO A 21 -6.52 -10.02 -14.62
C PRO A 21 -6.28 -11.53 -14.81
N VAL A 22 -6.87 -12.12 -15.85
CA VAL A 22 -6.64 -13.53 -16.21
C VAL A 22 -5.21 -13.69 -16.71
N VAL A 23 -4.44 -14.57 -16.07
CA VAL A 23 -3.04 -14.81 -16.43
C VAL A 23 -2.97 -15.89 -17.52
N HIS A 24 -2.63 -15.50 -18.74
CA HIS A 24 -2.50 -16.39 -19.89
C HIS A 24 -1.19 -17.18 -19.86
N GLY A 25 -0.08 -16.57 -19.42
CA GLY A 25 1.22 -17.23 -19.42
C GLY A 25 2.27 -16.48 -18.63
N THR A 26 3.36 -17.17 -18.31
CA THR A 26 4.53 -16.60 -17.63
C THR A 26 5.77 -17.03 -18.39
N LEU A 27 6.61 -16.08 -18.74
CA LEU A 27 7.95 -16.31 -19.23
C LEU A 27 8.90 -16.33 -18.04
N VAL A 28 9.57 -17.46 -17.85
CA VAL A 28 10.64 -17.60 -16.86
C VAL A 28 11.98 -17.48 -17.58
N ASP A 29 12.97 -16.96 -16.88
CA ASP A 29 14.29 -16.61 -17.40
C ASP A 29 14.89 -17.73 -18.27
N GLY A 30 15.35 -17.38 -19.47
CA GLY A 30 16.01 -18.31 -20.39
C GLY A 30 15.12 -19.11 -21.37
N GLU A 31 13.78 -19.03 -21.33
CA GLU A 31 12.92 -19.80 -22.25
C GLU A 31 12.57 -19.07 -23.57
N ALA A 32 12.57 -17.73 -23.61
CA ALA A 32 12.26 -16.95 -24.83
C ALA A 32 12.78 -15.49 -24.82
N GLY A 33 13.47 -15.05 -23.76
CA GLY A 33 14.02 -13.69 -23.63
C GLY A 33 14.80 -13.51 -22.32
N ASP A 34 15.55 -12.40 -22.23
CA ASP A 34 16.47 -12.12 -21.12
C ASP A 34 15.79 -11.59 -19.84
N VAL A 35 14.47 -11.40 -19.87
CA VAL A 35 13.71 -10.81 -18.76
C VAL A 35 12.44 -11.62 -18.49
N PRO A 36 12.19 -12.04 -17.24
CA PRO A 36 10.93 -12.67 -16.86
C PRO A 36 9.72 -11.79 -17.15
N ALA A 37 8.62 -12.37 -17.62
CA ALA A 37 7.42 -11.63 -17.99
C ALA A 37 6.13 -12.41 -17.65
N VAL A 38 5.01 -11.69 -17.51
CA VAL A 38 3.69 -12.28 -17.32
C VAL A 38 2.75 -11.71 -18.39
N LEU A 39 2.06 -12.59 -19.11
CA LEU A 39 1.01 -12.22 -20.05
C LEU A 39 -0.35 -12.39 -19.36
N MET A 40 -1.14 -11.34 -19.36
CA MET A 40 -2.47 -11.32 -18.74
C MET A 40 -3.50 -10.59 -19.62
N SER A 41 -4.77 -10.82 -19.35
CA SER A 41 -5.88 -10.14 -20.03
C SER A 41 -5.85 -8.64 -19.77
N ARG A 42 -6.14 -7.84 -20.80
CA ARG A 42 -6.45 -6.42 -20.61
C ARG A 42 -7.83 -6.30 -19.96
N VAL A 43 -7.91 -5.57 -18.85
CA VAL A 43 -9.16 -5.25 -18.16
C VAL A 43 -9.55 -3.81 -18.49
N ASP A 44 -10.76 -3.61 -19.00
CA ASP A 44 -11.27 -2.29 -19.33
C ASP A 44 -11.69 -1.53 -18.06
N GLY A 45 -11.31 -0.25 -18.00
CA GLY A 45 -11.61 0.62 -16.86
C GLY A 45 -10.62 1.75 -16.72
N PHE A 46 -10.59 2.37 -15.55
CA PHE A 46 -9.72 3.49 -15.24
C PHE A 46 -8.96 3.26 -13.93
N VAL A 47 -7.71 3.70 -13.91
CA VAL A 47 -6.86 3.75 -12.73
C VAL A 47 -6.80 5.20 -12.26
N LEU A 48 -6.94 5.45 -10.96
CA LEU A 48 -6.89 6.80 -10.40
C LEU A 48 -5.44 7.23 -10.18
N ASP A 49 -4.66 7.30 -11.26
CA ASP A 49 -3.23 7.60 -11.27
C ASP A 49 -2.89 8.99 -11.82
N ARG A 50 -3.89 9.75 -12.25
CA ARG A 50 -3.72 11.07 -12.86
C ARG A 50 -4.86 11.97 -12.47
N ARG A 51 -4.57 13.26 -12.32
CA ARG A 51 -5.56 14.25 -11.88
C ARG A 51 -6.75 14.33 -12.81
N GLU A 52 -6.51 14.29 -14.12
CA GLU A 52 -7.58 14.40 -15.13
C GLU A 52 -8.58 13.24 -15.00
N VAL A 53 -8.10 12.05 -14.62
CA VAL A 53 -8.95 10.87 -14.39
C VAL A 53 -9.75 11.03 -13.09
N VAL A 54 -9.10 11.48 -12.01
CA VAL A 54 -9.76 11.74 -10.71
C VAL A 54 -10.84 12.82 -10.82
N ASP A 55 -10.54 13.91 -11.53
CA ASP A 55 -11.45 15.04 -11.76
C ASP A 55 -12.65 14.62 -12.63
N ALA A 56 -12.46 13.64 -13.53
CA ALA A 56 -13.54 13.07 -14.33
C ALA A 56 -14.48 12.14 -13.53
N ILE A 57 -14.12 11.71 -12.32
CA ILE A 57 -14.99 10.87 -11.48
C ILE A 57 -16.02 11.73 -10.75
N PRO A 58 -17.33 11.55 -10.99
CA PRO A 58 -18.37 12.27 -10.27
C PRO A 58 -18.26 12.07 -8.76
N LEU A 59 -18.44 13.14 -7.98
CA LEU A 59 -18.32 13.11 -6.51
C LEU A 59 -19.13 11.99 -5.86
N GLY A 60 -20.36 11.74 -6.33
CA GLY A 60 -21.22 10.66 -5.83
C GLY A 60 -20.62 9.26 -5.99
N ARG A 61 -19.77 9.04 -6.99
CA ARG A 61 -19.12 7.73 -7.26
C ARG A 61 -17.81 7.55 -6.49
N ARG A 62 -17.24 8.60 -5.90
CA ARG A 62 -15.96 8.51 -5.17
C ARG A 62 -16.10 7.67 -3.90
N SER A 63 -17.21 7.80 -3.19
CA SER A 63 -17.50 6.95 -2.02
C SER A 63 -17.68 5.48 -2.42
N GLU A 64 -18.34 5.22 -3.56
CA GLU A 64 -18.49 3.86 -4.09
C GLU A 64 -17.13 3.25 -4.45
N ALA A 65 -16.23 4.00 -5.08
CA ALA A 65 -14.87 3.55 -5.38
C ALA A 65 -14.08 3.18 -4.12
N ALA A 66 -14.18 4.01 -3.07
CA ALA A 66 -13.54 3.72 -1.78
C ALA A 66 -14.10 2.44 -1.13
N HIS A 67 -15.42 2.29 -1.09
CA HIS A 67 -16.04 1.06 -0.57
C HIS A 67 -15.67 -0.17 -1.40
N SER A 68 -15.56 -0.02 -2.72
CA SER A 68 -15.17 -1.11 -3.61
C SER A 68 -13.71 -1.54 -3.42
N LEU A 69 -12.80 -0.59 -3.18
CA LEU A 69 -11.42 -0.91 -2.78
C LEU A 69 -11.39 -1.72 -1.47
N VAL A 70 -12.13 -1.29 -0.45
CA VAL A 70 -12.22 -2.02 0.82
C VAL A 70 -12.81 -3.43 0.61
N ALA A 71 -13.84 -3.56 -0.22
CA ALA A 71 -14.42 -4.86 -0.56
C ALA A 71 -13.43 -5.77 -1.29
N ALA A 72 -12.65 -5.23 -2.23
CA ALA A 72 -11.59 -5.97 -2.93
C ALA A 72 -10.48 -6.43 -1.96
N MET A 73 -10.05 -5.58 -1.03
CA MET A 73 -9.07 -5.98 -0.01
C MET A 73 -9.63 -7.04 0.93
N ALA A 74 -10.91 -6.93 1.33
CA ALA A 74 -11.57 -7.97 2.11
C ALA A 74 -11.67 -9.29 1.34
N ALA A 75 -11.81 -9.28 0.01
CA ALA A 75 -11.74 -10.48 -0.81
C ALA A 75 -10.32 -11.08 -0.80
N VAL A 76 -9.27 -10.24 -0.91
CA VAL A 76 -7.86 -10.67 -0.81
C VAL A 76 -7.61 -11.35 0.53
N HIS A 77 -8.07 -10.76 1.63
CA HIS A 77 -7.85 -11.28 3.00
C HIS A 77 -8.61 -12.59 3.27
N ARG A 78 -9.68 -12.87 2.52
CA ARG A 78 -10.49 -14.11 2.63
C ARG A 78 -10.04 -15.24 1.73
N VAL A 79 -8.96 -15.07 0.95
CA VAL A 79 -8.43 -16.14 0.10
C VAL A 79 -8.03 -17.34 0.96
N ASP A 80 -8.57 -18.51 0.65
CA ASP A 80 -8.14 -19.77 1.26
C ASP A 80 -6.73 -20.12 0.77
N LEU A 81 -5.75 -19.99 1.67
CA LEU A 81 -4.34 -20.21 1.35
C LEU A 81 -4.02 -21.67 1.03
N ALA A 82 -4.78 -22.62 1.57
CA ALA A 82 -4.59 -24.04 1.34
C ALA A 82 -5.14 -24.44 -0.02
N GLU A 83 -6.38 -24.04 -0.33
CA GLU A 83 -7.02 -24.34 -1.62
C GLU A 83 -6.27 -23.70 -2.80
N THR A 84 -5.74 -22.50 -2.61
CA THR A 84 -4.96 -21.78 -3.65
C THR A 84 -3.49 -22.20 -3.71
N GLY A 85 -3.00 -23.03 -2.79
CA GLY A 85 -1.59 -23.40 -2.69
C GLY A 85 -0.65 -22.22 -2.34
N LEU A 86 -1.19 -21.11 -1.83
CA LEU A 86 -0.43 -19.92 -1.45
C LEU A 86 0.23 -20.05 -0.06
N ALA A 87 -0.23 -20.98 0.79
CA ALA A 87 0.26 -21.15 2.16
C ALA A 87 1.79 -21.34 2.25
N GLY A 88 2.41 -21.97 1.25
CA GLY A 88 3.86 -22.23 1.21
C GLY A 88 4.70 -21.15 0.53
N GLN A 89 4.10 -20.05 0.07
CA GLN A 89 4.80 -19.08 -0.79
C GLN A 89 5.53 -17.98 -0.01
N ALA A 90 5.21 -17.76 1.26
CA ALA A 90 5.89 -16.79 2.11
C ALA A 90 6.04 -17.27 3.56
N SER A 91 6.81 -16.53 4.35
CA SER A 91 7.01 -16.85 5.76
C SER A 91 5.77 -16.53 6.59
N THR A 92 5.35 -17.49 7.40
CA THR A 92 4.27 -17.37 8.40
C THR A 92 4.75 -16.84 9.77
N LYS A 93 6.02 -16.43 9.87
CA LYS A 93 6.54 -15.77 11.09
C LYS A 93 5.72 -14.50 11.40
N PRO A 94 5.91 -13.85 12.55
CA PRO A 94 5.27 -12.56 12.82
C PRO A 94 5.68 -11.48 11.79
N TYR A 95 4.72 -10.89 11.08
CA TYR A 95 4.96 -9.97 9.96
C TYR A 95 5.59 -8.65 10.39
N ALA A 96 5.02 -8.00 11.41
CA ALA A 96 5.47 -6.69 11.86
C ALA A 96 6.95 -6.69 12.25
N GLN A 97 7.41 -7.72 12.97
CA GLN A 97 8.80 -7.89 13.35
C GLN A 97 9.70 -8.13 12.13
N ARG A 98 9.24 -8.88 11.12
CA ARG A 98 10.00 -9.06 9.86
C ARG A 98 10.16 -7.73 9.14
N GLN A 99 9.09 -6.97 9.01
CA GLN A 99 9.12 -5.68 8.33
C GLN A 99 10.01 -4.70 9.08
N LEU A 100 9.88 -4.58 10.41
CA LEU A 100 10.74 -3.69 11.19
C LEU A 100 12.22 -4.06 11.04
N ARG A 101 12.59 -5.34 11.12
CA ARG A 101 13.99 -5.77 10.87
C ARG A 101 14.45 -5.40 9.47
N ARG A 102 13.64 -5.69 8.45
CA ARG A 102 13.97 -5.43 7.05
C ARG A 102 14.17 -3.92 6.80
N TRP A 103 13.21 -3.10 7.20
CA TRP A 103 13.24 -1.66 6.96
C TRP A 103 14.30 -0.96 7.81
N SER A 104 14.54 -1.38 9.06
CA SER A 104 15.67 -0.88 9.84
C SER A 104 17.01 -1.22 9.19
N ALA A 105 17.21 -2.45 8.72
CA ALA A 105 18.44 -2.82 8.02
C ALA A 105 18.62 -2.06 6.70
N GLN A 106 17.54 -1.86 5.93
CA GLN A 106 17.58 -1.08 4.70
C GLN A 106 17.87 0.40 4.96
N TRP A 107 17.29 0.98 6.02
CA TRP A 107 17.61 2.34 6.44
C TRP A 107 19.10 2.47 6.77
N GLU A 108 19.65 1.58 7.62
CA GLU A 108 21.06 1.63 7.98
C GLU A 108 21.99 1.46 6.78
N ALA A 109 21.66 0.55 5.85
CA ALA A 109 22.43 0.37 4.62
C ALA A 109 22.37 1.56 3.64
N SER A 110 21.35 2.42 3.76
CA SER A 110 21.11 3.56 2.86
C SER A 110 21.28 4.92 3.56
N ARG A 111 21.69 4.91 4.84
CA ARG A 111 21.77 6.10 5.69
C ARG A 111 22.86 7.04 5.18
N THR A 112 22.44 8.21 4.69
CA THR A 112 23.35 9.29 4.24
C THR A 112 23.44 10.45 5.22
N ARG A 113 22.55 10.49 6.22
CA ARG A 113 22.48 11.54 7.25
C ARG A 113 21.80 11.02 8.50
N ASP A 114 22.01 11.73 9.61
CA ASP A 114 21.31 11.43 10.85
C ASP A 114 19.85 11.89 10.82
N LEU A 115 18.99 11.01 11.33
CA LEU A 115 17.56 11.23 11.48
C LEU A 115 17.07 10.72 12.84
N PRO A 116 17.33 11.46 13.94
CA PRO A 116 16.94 11.02 15.28
C PRO A 116 15.43 10.75 15.44
N MET A 117 14.59 11.41 14.62
CA MET A 117 13.15 11.14 14.60
C MET A 117 12.81 9.74 14.09
N LEU A 118 13.54 9.25 13.08
CA LEU A 118 13.35 7.91 12.53
C LEU A 118 13.83 6.84 13.51
N ASP A 119 14.92 7.10 14.22
CA ASP A 119 15.42 6.23 15.30
C ASP A 119 14.36 6.09 16.42
N ARG A 120 13.81 7.23 16.89
CA ARG A 120 12.73 7.26 17.90
C ARG A 120 11.45 6.58 17.40
N LEU A 121 11.08 6.77 16.14
CA LEU A 121 9.91 6.11 15.55
C LEU A 121 10.11 4.59 15.53
N THR A 122 11.28 4.13 15.08
CA THR A 122 11.65 2.71 15.01
C THR A 122 11.57 2.07 16.39
N GLU A 123 12.12 2.72 17.42
CA GLU A 123 12.05 2.25 18.81
C GLU A 123 10.60 2.16 19.32
N ARG A 124 9.78 3.17 19.03
CA ARG A 124 8.35 3.17 19.40
C ARG A 124 7.60 2.02 18.73
N LEU A 125 7.83 1.79 17.43
CA LEU A 125 7.21 0.70 16.70
C LEU A 125 7.62 -0.66 17.27
N TRP A 126 8.89 -0.85 17.62
CA TRP A 126 9.38 -2.07 18.27
C TRP A 126 8.73 -2.34 19.63
N ARG A 127 8.46 -1.29 20.43
CA ARG A 127 7.78 -1.43 21.72
C ARG A 127 6.28 -1.69 21.59
N ALA A 128 5.68 -1.30 20.48
CA ALA A 128 4.24 -1.37 20.25
C ALA A 128 3.86 -2.43 19.20
N VAL A 129 4.73 -3.42 18.93
CA VAL A 129 4.43 -4.45 17.95
C VAL A 129 3.19 -5.23 18.38
N PRO A 130 2.14 -5.30 17.55
CA PRO A 130 0.95 -6.06 17.88
C PRO A 130 1.24 -7.57 17.87
N VAL A 131 0.44 -8.31 18.63
CA VAL A 131 0.39 -9.77 18.51
C VAL A 131 -0.29 -10.11 17.18
N GLN A 132 0.29 -11.06 16.46
CA GLN A 132 -0.30 -11.63 15.25
C GLN A 132 -1.25 -12.77 15.67
N HIS A 133 -2.53 -12.63 15.33
CA HIS A 133 -3.65 -13.52 15.58
C HIS A 133 -4.05 -14.37 14.36
N GLU A 134 -3.81 -13.89 13.15
CA GLU A 134 -4.15 -14.54 11.90
C GLU A 134 -3.05 -14.42 10.85
N THR A 135 -3.18 -15.17 9.76
CA THR A 135 -2.25 -15.11 8.64
C THR A 135 -3.04 -15.31 7.37
N THR A 136 -3.24 -14.22 6.65
CA THR A 136 -3.96 -14.16 5.39
C THR A 136 -3.00 -13.76 4.28
N LEU A 137 -3.49 -13.83 3.06
CA LEU A 137 -2.89 -13.08 1.97
C LEU A 137 -3.10 -11.58 2.23
N VAL A 138 -2.06 -10.78 2.04
CA VAL A 138 -2.16 -9.32 2.01
C VAL A 138 -1.62 -8.78 0.70
N HIS A 139 -2.14 -7.64 0.26
CA HIS A 139 -1.74 -6.96 -0.96
C HIS A 139 -0.33 -6.35 -0.84
N GLY A 140 -0.05 -5.66 0.26
CA GLY A 140 1.22 -4.98 0.54
C GLY A 140 1.20 -3.48 0.19
N ASP A 141 0.60 -3.10 -0.95
CA ASP A 141 0.40 -1.70 -1.35
C ASP A 141 -1.05 -1.37 -1.79
N PRO A 142 -2.04 -1.53 -0.88
CA PRO A 142 -3.44 -1.34 -1.21
C PRO A 142 -3.79 0.14 -1.40
N ASN A 143 -3.86 0.60 -2.64
CA ASN A 143 -4.25 1.98 -2.95
C ASN A 143 -5.03 2.08 -4.26
N LEU A 144 -5.66 3.23 -4.52
CA LEU A 144 -6.52 3.44 -5.71
C LEU A 144 -5.76 3.47 -7.05
N ARG A 145 -4.43 3.50 -7.04
CA ARG A 145 -3.59 3.37 -8.24
C ARG A 145 -3.27 1.91 -8.58
N ASN A 146 -3.45 1.02 -7.62
CA ASN A 146 -3.22 -0.41 -7.80
C ASN A 146 -4.53 -1.18 -8.01
N VAL A 147 -5.59 -0.48 -8.43
CA VAL A 147 -6.85 -1.08 -8.84
C VAL A 147 -7.37 -0.44 -10.12
N ILE A 148 -8.08 -1.22 -10.93
CA ILE A 148 -8.86 -0.75 -12.06
C ILE A 148 -10.31 -0.63 -11.60
N LEU A 149 -10.89 0.56 -11.78
CA LEU A 149 -12.30 0.81 -11.54
C LEU A 149 -13.10 0.63 -12.82
N SER A 150 -14.28 0.03 -12.69
CA SER A 150 -15.22 -0.18 -13.79
C SER A 150 -15.78 1.16 -14.31
N PRO A 151 -15.98 1.31 -15.65
CA PRO A 151 -16.76 2.40 -16.25
C PRO A 151 -18.20 2.47 -15.71
N GLU A 152 -18.79 1.30 -15.52
CA GLU A 152 -20.13 1.11 -14.96
C GLU A 152 -20.11 1.18 -13.43
N PRO A 153 -21.20 1.60 -12.76
CA PRO A 153 -21.18 1.85 -11.33
C PRO A 153 -20.80 0.61 -10.52
N GLY A 154 -19.95 0.80 -9.50
CA GLY A 154 -19.95 -0.05 -8.31
C GLY A 154 -18.83 -1.09 -8.14
N ALA A 155 -17.81 -1.17 -9.00
CA ALA A 155 -16.82 -2.24 -8.84
C ALA A 155 -15.37 -1.87 -9.21
N VAL A 156 -14.44 -2.28 -8.34
CA VAL A 156 -13.07 -2.64 -8.71
C VAL A 156 -13.16 -3.81 -9.67
N ALA A 157 -12.77 -3.57 -10.92
CA ALA A 157 -12.72 -4.57 -11.98
C ALA A 157 -11.47 -5.46 -11.87
N ALA A 158 -10.36 -4.93 -11.33
CA ALA A 158 -9.15 -5.70 -11.07
C ALA A 158 -8.27 -5.07 -10.00
N VAL A 159 -7.61 -5.91 -9.20
CA VAL A 159 -6.49 -5.59 -8.32
C VAL A 159 -5.18 -5.86 -9.06
N LEU A 160 -4.25 -4.91 -9.00
CA LEU A 160 -2.97 -4.89 -9.73
C LEU A 160 -1.79 -4.96 -8.77
N ASP A 161 -0.57 -4.80 -9.29
CA ASP A 161 0.69 -4.57 -8.56
C ASP A 161 0.89 -5.37 -7.24
N ARG A 162 1.04 -6.68 -7.39
CA ARG A 162 1.11 -7.65 -6.29
C ARG A 162 2.53 -8.08 -5.95
N GLU A 163 3.54 -7.33 -6.38
CA GLU A 163 4.95 -7.68 -6.12
C GLU A 163 5.30 -7.66 -4.63
N LEU A 164 4.56 -6.88 -3.84
CA LEU A 164 4.68 -6.79 -2.39
C LEU A 164 3.72 -7.73 -1.63
N SER A 165 2.86 -8.47 -2.34
CA SER A 165 1.91 -9.38 -1.71
C SER A 165 2.62 -10.49 -0.95
N THR A 166 2.13 -10.80 0.24
CA THR A 166 2.76 -11.78 1.12
C THR A 166 1.75 -12.34 2.13
N LEU A 167 2.23 -13.19 3.05
CA LEU A 167 1.43 -13.71 4.15
C LEU A 167 1.65 -12.87 5.42
N SER A 168 0.56 -12.35 5.97
CA SER A 168 0.56 -11.38 7.06
C SER A 168 -0.82 -11.30 7.74
N GLU A 169 -0.89 -10.51 8.81
CA GLU A 169 -2.10 -9.88 9.32
C GLU A 169 -2.76 -8.95 8.28
N PRO A 170 -4.08 -9.02 8.06
CA PRO A 170 -4.88 -8.05 7.31
C PRO A 170 -4.70 -6.59 7.77
N LEU A 171 -4.43 -6.40 9.06
CA LEU A 171 -4.17 -5.08 9.64
C LEU A 171 -3.00 -4.35 8.98
N ALA A 172 -2.05 -5.06 8.36
CA ALA A 172 -0.97 -4.44 7.61
C ALA A 172 -1.49 -3.64 6.41
N ASP A 173 -2.40 -4.21 5.62
CA ASP A 173 -3.01 -3.53 4.48
C ASP A 173 -3.90 -2.36 4.93
N LEU A 174 -4.67 -2.55 6.01
CA LEU A 174 -5.47 -1.47 6.59
C LEU A 174 -4.60 -0.32 7.09
N GLY A 175 -3.48 -0.63 7.73
CA GLY A 175 -2.48 0.36 8.15
C GLY A 175 -1.92 1.16 6.97
N THR A 176 -1.59 0.48 5.87
CA THR A 176 -1.15 1.16 4.63
C THR A 176 -2.26 2.04 4.04
N LEU A 177 -3.50 1.54 3.94
CA LEU A 177 -4.64 2.33 3.48
C LEU A 177 -4.83 3.60 4.31
N PHE A 178 -4.76 3.51 5.65
CA PHE A 178 -4.86 4.67 6.53
C PHE A 178 -3.66 5.61 6.43
N ALA A 179 -2.45 5.09 6.26
CA ALA A 179 -1.24 5.91 6.11
C ALA A 179 -1.23 6.69 4.78
N CYS A 180 -1.79 6.10 3.73
CA CYS A 180 -1.99 6.73 2.43
C CYS A 180 -3.27 7.57 2.37
N TRP A 181 -4.14 7.49 3.37
CA TRP A 181 -5.35 8.30 3.44
C TRP A 181 -4.99 9.74 3.83
N PRO A 182 -5.56 10.75 3.16
CA PRO A 182 -5.23 12.13 3.48
C PRO A 182 -5.67 12.48 4.90
N ALA A 183 -4.72 12.99 5.68
CA ALA A 183 -5.03 13.77 6.89
C ALA A 183 -5.08 15.26 6.53
N GLY A 184 -6.24 15.90 6.69
CA GLY A 184 -6.44 17.34 6.49
C GLY A 184 -6.85 17.77 5.08
N THR A 185 -6.71 19.07 4.78
CA THR A 185 -7.11 19.72 3.51
C THR A 185 -6.04 19.64 2.41
N LYS A 186 -5.27 18.55 2.35
CA LYS A 186 -4.32 18.36 1.25
C LYS A 186 -5.08 18.07 -0.05
N PRO A 187 -4.67 18.64 -1.19
CA PRO A 187 -5.34 18.38 -2.44
C PRO A 187 -5.15 16.93 -2.86
N GLU A 188 -6.23 16.32 -3.36
CA GLU A 188 -6.40 14.89 -3.64
C GLU A 188 -5.33 14.21 -4.50
N TRP A 189 -4.52 14.96 -5.25
CA TRP A 189 -3.45 14.43 -6.10
C TRP A 189 -2.13 14.20 -5.35
N GLU A 190 -1.85 14.99 -4.30
CA GLU A 190 -0.65 14.83 -3.45
C GLU A 190 -0.77 13.56 -2.57
N VAL A 191 -2.01 13.16 -2.32
CA VAL A 191 -2.45 11.97 -1.58
C VAL A 191 -2.18 10.68 -2.35
N LEU A 192 -2.29 10.73 -3.67
CA LEU A 192 -2.05 9.61 -4.57
C LEU A 192 -0.56 9.46 -4.93
N GLY A 193 0.33 10.30 -4.38
CA GLY A 193 1.75 10.31 -4.71
C GLY A 193 2.02 10.71 -6.17
N LEU A 194 1.15 11.53 -6.76
CA LEU A 194 1.30 12.00 -8.14
C LEU A 194 2.16 13.27 -8.15
N PRO A 195 3.14 13.37 -9.07
CA PRO A 195 3.87 14.62 -9.23
C PRO A 195 2.92 15.74 -9.67
N PRO A 196 3.16 17.00 -9.28
CA PRO A 196 2.36 18.12 -9.76
C PRO A 196 2.42 18.20 -11.30
N ALA A 197 1.30 18.58 -11.92
CA ALA A 197 1.20 18.75 -13.37
C ALA A 197 2.21 19.80 -13.85
N SER A 198 3.14 19.38 -14.72
CA SER A 198 3.99 20.19 -15.59
C SER A 198 4.59 21.50 -15.01
N GLY A 199 5.89 21.49 -14.73
CA GLY A 199 6.76 22.61 -15.11
C GLY A 199 6.78 23.87 -14.24
N SER A 200 6.14 23.89 -13.07
CA SER A 200 6.48 24.91 -12.06
C SER A 200 6.34 24.32 -10.66
N SER A 201 7.46 23.89 -10.10
CA SER A 201 7.58 23.83 -8.65
C SER A 201 7.52 25.27 -8.14
N PRO A 202 6.59 25.68 -7.25
CA PRO A 202 6.91 26.79 -6.38
C PRO A 202 7.98 26.25 -5.43
N SER A 203 9.24 26.54 -5.72
CA SER A 203 10.30 26.39 -4.72
C SER A 203 9.92 27.27 -3.54
N TRP A 204 9.66 26.65 -2.39
CA TRP A 204 9.57 27.37 -1.14
C TRP A 204 10.94 28.04 -0.89
N SER A 205 11.00 29.37 -1.04
CA SER A 205 12.21 30.17 -0.90
C SER A 205 12.14 31.16 0.28
N GLY A 206 11.17 30.98 1.19
CA GLY A 206 10.96 31.85 2.35
C GLY A 206 11.36 31.17 3.67
N PRO A 207 11.70 31.92 4.74
CA PRO A 207 11.86 31.32 6.05
C PRO A 207 10.52 30.84 6.61
N VAL A 208 10.53 29.66 7.22
CA VAL A 208 9.39 29.11 7.98
C VAL A 208 9.13 30.01 9.19
N PRO A 209 7.92 30.57 9.37
CA PRO A 209 7.63 31.39 10.55
C PRO A 209 7.60 30.49 11.80
N PRO A 210 8.13 30.96 12.95
CA PRO A 210 8.07 30.20 14.19
C PRO A 210 6.61 30.08 14.67
N PRO A 211 6.26 28.99 15.36
CA PRO A 211 4.92 28.79 15.88
C PRO A 211 4.57 29.89 16.88
N THR A 212 3.54 30.67 16.56
CA THR A 212 2.98 31.67 17.47
C THR A 212 2.31 30.96 18.65
N SER A 213 2.90 31.10 19.83
CA SER A 213 2.30 30.71 21.09
C SER A 213 1.12 31.62 21.41
N THR A 214 -0.11 31.12 21.33
CA THR A 214 -1.24 31.71 22.07
C THR A 214 -2.17 30.60 22.54
N GLY A 215 -2.51 30.61 23.85
CA GLY A 215 -3.76 30.03 24.35
C GLY A 215 -3.73 28.64 25.00
N SER A 216 -2.98 28.52 26.10
CA SER A 216 -3.14 27.59 27.24
C SER A 216 -4.37 26.67 27.33
N ARG A 217 -4.09 25.36 27.51
CA ARG A 217 -4.63 24.53 28.61
C ARG A 217 -3.67 23.36 28.91
N PRO A 218 -3.14 23.21 30.14
CA PRO A 218 -2.21 22.12 30.47
C PRO A 218 -2.93 20.78 30.69
N VAL A 219 -2.31 19.70 30.20
CA VAL A 219 -2.74 18.30 30.36
C VAL A 219 -2.07 17.71 31.64
N PRO A 220 -2.72 16.87 32.45
CA PRO A 220 -2.46 16.75 33.89
C PRO A 220 -1.20 16.00 34.36
N TRP A 221 -0.31 15.53 33.48
CA TRP A 221 0.81 14.67 33.89
C TRP A 221 2.12 15.40 34.18
N ALA A 222 2.16 16.74 34.06
CA ALA A 222 3.34 17.53 34.41
C ALA A 222 3.35 17.94 35.89
N ARG A 223 4.10 17.19 36.72
CA ARG A 223 4.80 17.78 37.88
C ARG A 223 6.27 17.35 37.83
N PRO A 224 7.23 18.28 37.87
CA PRO A 224 8.63 17.94 38.12
C PRO A 224 8.83 17.62 39.60
N GLY A 225 9.74 16.69 39.91
CA GLY A 225 10.25 16.46 41.25
C GLY A 225 11.09 17.65 41.78
N PRO A 226 11.51 17.59 43.05
CA PRO A 226 12.20 18.68 43.74
C PRO A 226 13.55 19.05 43.11
#